data_AF-A0A8J2WHU0-F1
#
_entry.id   AF-A0A8J2WHU0-F1
#
_cell.length_a   1.000
_cell.length_b   1.000
_cell.length_c   1.000
_cell.angle_alpha   90.00
_cell.angle_beta   90.00
_cell.angle_gamma   90.00
#
_symmetry.space_group_name_H-M   'P 1'
#
loop_
_entity.id
_entity.type
_entity.pdbx_description
1 polymer ?
#
loop_
_entity_poly.entity_id
_entity_poly.type
_entity_poly.pdbx_seq_one_letter_code
_entity_poly.pdbx_strand_id
1 'polypeptide(L)'
;MLSYSKLWLCLLITVGCSYRTAVDAQVYSLGSCPSVNVVSNFDVAKVGLDCVTAEYTKTDTGVTVRNEGIRKMQVIISELILRSKSVVTGTARQLEAPNGKLGVTFASIPFAPVDAPYWVLGTDYTSYSVVWSCTNKKGNLFNSQIAWILTRAQFPSQNIIDTALAVLAANGISQNPLSITNQKNC
;
A
#
# COMPACT_ATOMS: atom_id res chain seq x y z
N MET A 1 52.88 18.68 -19.33
CA MET A 1 51.59 19.14 -18.75
C MET A 1 51.05 20.21 -19.69
N LEU A 2 49.95 20.11 -20.43
CA LEU A 2 48.79 19.22 -20.49
C LEU A 2 48.43 19.04 -21.98
N SER A 3 48.10 17.83 -22.41
CA SER A 3 47.60 17.57 -23.77
C SER A 3 46.07 17.69 -23.78
N TYR A 4 45.55 18.52 -24.67
CA TYR A 4 44.13 18.65 -24.97
C TYR A 4 43.68 17.49 -25.87
N SER A 5 42.71 16.72 -25.40
CA SER A 5 41.91 15.79 -26.21
C SER A 5 40.43 16.12 -25.99
N LYS A 6 39.85 16.87 -26.93
CA LYS A 6 38.39 16.91 -27.13
C LYS A 6 38.08 15.84 -28.17
N LEU A 7 37.24 14.86 -27.84
CA LEU A 7 36.13 14.42 -28.69
C LEU A 7 35.32 13.33 -27.97
N TRP A 8 34.02 13.64 -27.83
CA TRP A 8 32.86 12.76 -27.74
C TRP A 8 33.01 11.32 -27.23
N LEU A 9 32.41 11.06 -26.06
CA LEU A 9 31.69 9.80 -25.82
C LEU A 9 30.40 10.10 -25.04
N CYS A 10 29.38 10.58 -25.75
CA CYS A 10 28.00 10.33 -25.33
C CYS A 10 27.75 8.83 -25.49
N LEU A 11 27.96 8.05 -24.43
CA LEU A 11 27.57 6.64 -24.42
C LEU A 11 26.36 6.44 -23.52
N LEU A 12 25.21 6.60 -24.18
CA LEU A 12 24.08 5.68 -24.14
C LEU A 12 23.60 5.24 -22.75
N ILE A 13 22.54 5.93 -22.35
CA ILE A 13 21.27 5.39 -21.85
C ILE A 13 21.16 3.87 -22.15
N THR A 14 21.67 3.02 -21.27
CA THR A 14 21.18 1.64 -21.20
C THR A 14 19.90 1.71 -20.41
N VAL A 15 18.82 1.79 -21.18
CA VAL A 15 17.46 1.39 -20.85
C VAL A 15 17.52 0.03 -20.14
N GLY A 16 17.72 0.06 -18.83
CA GLY A 16 17.36 -1.02 -17.94
C GLY A 16 15.85 -0.99 -17.75
N CYS A 17 15.10 -1.24 -18.83
CA CYS A 17 13.70 -1.64 -18.78
C CYS A 17 13.65 -3.06 -18.21
N SER A 18 14.12 -3.18 -16.97
CA SER A 18 13.76 -4.29 -16.11
C SER A 18 12.33 -4.00 -15.71
N TYR A 19 11.44 -4.87 -16.15
CA TYR A 19 10.00 -4.86 -15.94
C TYR A 19 9.65 -4.63 -14.47
N ARG A 20 9.71 -3.38 -14.02
CA ARG A 20 9.07 -2.95 -12.79
C ARG A 20 7.62 -2.79 -13.17
N THR A 21 6.81 -3.79 -12.82
CA THR A 21 5.42 -3.52 -12.50
C THR A 21 5.43 -2.59 -11.30
N ALA A 22 5.66 -1.30 -11.56
CA ALA A 22 5.50 -0.25 -10.57
C ALA A 22 4.00 -0.25 -10.24
N VAL A 23 3.65 -0.86 -9.12
CA VAL A 23 2.37 -0.61 -8.49
C VAL A 23 2.50 0.80 -7.90
N ASP A 24 1.93 1.77 -8.59
CA ASP A 24 2.18 3.21 -8.46
C ASP A 24 1.49 3.85 -7.23
N ALA A 25 1.72 3.28 -6.04
CA ALA A 25 1.03 3.74 -4.83
C ALA A 25 1.91 3.81 -3.59
N GLN A 26 3.21 3.56 -3.73
CA GLN A 26 4.16 3.76 -2.65
C GLN A 26 4.79 5.14 -2.80
N VAL A 27 4.59 6.00 -1.80
CA VAL A 27 5.20 7.32 -1.77
C VAL A 27 6.59 7.19 -1.18
N TYR A 28 7.61 7.76 -1.83
CA TYR A 28 8.94 7.89 -1.27
C TYR A 28 9.15 9.29 -0.72
N SER A 29 9.63 9.40 0.52
CA SER A 29 9.97 10.67 1.15
C SER A 29 11.38 10.66 1.73
N LEU A 30 11.97 11.84 1.87
CA LEU A 30 13.28 12.03 2.49
C LEU A 30 13.18 11.89 4.01
N GLY A 31 14.24 11.33 4.62
CA GLY A 31 14.34 11.15 6.07
C GLY A 31 13.65 9.90 6.60
N SER A 32 13.58 9.80 7.92
CA SER A 32 12.96 8.68 8.64
C SER A 32 11.44 8.73 8.61
N CYS A 33 10.78 7.59 8.81
CA CYS A 33 9.34 7.51 9.04
C CYS A 33 8.91 8.47 10.16
N PRO A 34 7.90 9.33 9.93
CA PRO A 34 7.38 10.19 10.97
C PRO A 34 6.69 9.38 12.07
N SER A 35 6.67 9.92 13.29
CA SER A 35 5.87 9.38 14.38
C SER A 35 4.39 9.71 14.13
N VAL A 36 3.51 8.72 14.21
CA VAL A 36 2.06 8.89 14.05
C VAL A 36 1.31 8.25 15.22
N ASN A 37 0.10 8.71 15.47
CA ASN A 37 -0.76 8.15 16.50
C ASN A 37 -1.48 6.91 15.98
N VAL A 38 -1.49 5.84 16.78
CA VAL A 38 -2.00 4.52 16.35
C VAL A 38 -3.14 4.10 17.27
N VAL A 39 -4.34 3.95 16.73
CA VAL A 39 -5.51 3.31 17.38
C VAL A 39 -5.43 1.79 17.21
N SER A 40 -6.20 0.98 17.93
CA SER A 40 -6.06 -0.48 17.94
C SER A 40 -6.90 -1.22 16.89
N ASN A 41 -6.45 -2.42 16.50
CA ASN A 41 -7.06 -3.46 15.64
C ASN A 41 -7.34 -3.10 14.17
N PHE A 42 -6.72 -3.81 13.21
CA PHE A 42 -7.08 -3.70 11.78
C PHE A 42 -6.41 -4.73 10.81
N ASP A 43 -6.53 -4.46 9.52
CA ASP A 43 -7.01 -5.34 8.45
C ASP A 43 -6.49 -4.76 7.09
N VAL A 44 -6.02 -5.58 6.15
CA VAL A 44 -5.06 -5.17 5.10
C VAL A 44 -5.68 -5.14 3.70
N ALA A 45 -5.22 -4.26 2.78
CA ALA A 45 -5.62 -4.23 1.37
C ALA A 45 -4.46 -4.27 0.37
N LYS A 46 -4.73 -4.80 -0.84
CA LYS A 46 -3.87 -4.72 -2.03
C LYS A 46 -4.01 -3.37 -2.73
N VAL A 47 -2.96 -2.96 -3.43
CA VAL A 47 -2.98 -1.72 -4.21
C VAL A 47 -3.02 -1.99 -5.71
N GLY A 48 -3.73 -1.14 -6.46
CA GLY A 48 -3.76 -1.15 -7.93
C GLY A 48 -4.69 -2.20 -8.55
N LEU A 49 -5.67 -2.70 -7.79
CA LEU A 49 -6.71 -3.62 -8.28
C LEU A 49 -8.08 -2.95 -8.21
N ASP A 50 -9.00 -3.43 -9.04
CA ASP A 50 -10.43 -3.12 -8.94
C ASP A 50 -11.12 -4.11 -8.01
N CYS A 51 -12.32 -3.80 -7.54
CA CYS A 51 -13.20 -4.74 -6.83
C CYS A 51 -12.50 -5.39 -5.62
N VAL A 52 -11.73 -4.58 -4.88
CA VAL A 52 -10.90 -5.08 -3.79
C VAL A 52 -11.79 -5.42 -2.61
N THR A 53 -11.68 -6.65 -2.13
CA THR A 53 -12.30 -7.11 -0.89
C THR A 53 -11.24 -7.73 0.02
N ALA A 54 -11.50 -7.65 1.31
CA ALA A 54 -10.66 -8.26 2.31
C ALA A 54 -11.54 -8.94 3.35
N GLU A 55 -11.26 -10.22 3.58
CA GLU A 55 -11.93 -11.07 4.54
C GLU A 55 -10.97 -11.43 5.67
N TYR A 56 -11.50 -11.42 6.88
CA TYR A 56 -10.71 -11.50 8.09
C TYR A 56 -11.23 -12.61 8.98
N THR A 57 -10.34 -13.52 9.35
CA THR A 57 -10.67 -14.68 10.17
C THR A 57 -9.78 -14.68 11.38
N LYS A 58 -10.38 -14.55 12.57
CA LYS A 58 -9.65 -14.68 13.83
C LYS A 58 -9.14 -16.12 13.98
N THR A 59 -7.90 -16.26 14.42
CA THR A 59 -7.26 -17.54 14.77
C THR A 59 -6.73 -17.47 16.20
N ASP A 60 -6.21 -18.58 16.73
CA ASP A 60 -5.63 -18.63 18.07
C ASP A 60 -4.38 -17.76 18.23
N THR A 61 -3.68 -17.49 17.12
CA THR A 61 -2.38 -16.81 17.10
C THR A 61 -2.39 -15.44 16.42
N GLY A 62 -3.55 -15.01 15.89
CA GLY A 62 -3.68 -13.73 15.21
C GLY A 62 -4.94 -13.63 14.34
N VAL A 63 -4.80 -12.98 13.18
CA VAL A 63 -5.86 -12.83 12.18
C VAL A 63 -5.33 -13.28 10.83
N THR A 64 -6.04 -14.19 10.17
CA THR A 64 -5.80 -14.49 8.76
C THR A 64 -6.52 -13.45 7.91
N VAL A 65 -5.81 -12.89 6.94
CA VAL A 65 -6.34 -11.90 6.01
C VAL A 65 -6.34 -12.49 4.61
N ARG A 66 -7.52 -12.55 3.99
CA ARG A 66 -7.68 -12.95 2.59
C ARG A 66 -8.08 -11.74 1.76
N ASN A 67 -7.18 -11.31 0.89
CA ASN A 67 -7.32 -10.16 0.02
C ASN A 67 -7.58 -10.58 -1.42
N GLU A 68 -8.67 -10.10 -2.00
CA GLU A 68 -9.09 -10.38 -3.36
C GLU A 68 -9.26 -9.09 -4.15
N GLY A 69 -9.05 -9.14 -5.46
CA GLY A 69 -9.39 -8.05 -6.38
C GLY A 69 -9.22 -8.47 -7.83
N ILE A 70 -9.61 -7.59 -8.74
CA ILE A 70 -9.52 -7.78 -10.19
C ILE A 70 -8.32 -7.00 -10.73
N ARG A 71 -7.40 -7.72 -11.36
CA ARG A 71 -6.31 -7.13 -12.14
C ARG A 71 -6.80 -6.87 -13.55
N LYS A 72 -6.65 -5.63 -14.01
CA LYS A 72 -6.84 -5.24 -15.41
C LYS A 72 -5.50 -5.29 -16.14
N MET A 73 -5.49 -5.87 -17.34
CA MET A 73 -4.33 -5.89 -18.22
C MET A 73 -4.77 -5.45 -19.61
N GLN A 74 -4.30 -4.28 -20.03
CA GLN A 74 -4.51 -3.78 -21.39
C GLN A 74 -3.62 -4.55 -22.35
N VAL A 75 -4.20 -5.14 -23.39
CA VAL A 75 -3.42 -5.70 -24.49
C VAL A 75 -2.92 -4.55 -25.35
N ILE A 76 -1.60 -4.39 -25.51
CA ILE A 76 -1.00 -3.21 -26.18
C ILE A 76 -1.49 -3.03 -27.62
N ILE A 77 -1.76 -4.14 -28.31
CA ILE A 77 -2.10 -4.16 -29.75
C ILE A 77 -3.60 -4.14 -30.04
N SER A 78 -4.46 -4.01 -29.03
CA SER A 78 -5.92 -3.94 -29.21
C SER A 78 -6.61 -3.16 -28.09
N GLU A 79 -7.87 -2.80 -28.30
CA GLU A 79 -8.70 -2.19 -27.24
C GLU A 79 -9.14 -3.20 -26.16
N LEU A 80 -8.65 -4.44 -26.22
CA LEU A 80 -9.03 -5.51 -25.30
C LEU A 80 -8.43 -5.30 -23.90
N ILE A 81 -9.30 -5.20 -22.90
CA ILE A 81 -8.93 -5.25 -21.48
C ILE A 81 -9.22 -6.65 -20.95
N LEU A 82 -8.16 -7.37 -20.57
CA LEU A 82 -8.28 -8.64 -19.86
C LEU A 82 -8.49 -8.37 -18.37
N ARG A 83 -9.42 -9.10 -17.76
CA ARG A 83 -9.69 -9.07 -16.32
C ARG A 83 -9.35 -10.44 -15.72
N SER A 84 -8.53 -10.46 -14.67
CA SER A 84 -8.21 -11.68 -13.94
C SER A 84 -8.33 -11.47 -12.44
N LYS A 85 -8.78 -12.51 -11.73
CA LYS A 85 -8.91 -12.51 -10.27
C LYS A 85 -7.53 -12.67 -9.63
N SER A 86 -7.22 -11.84 -8.63
CA SER A 86 -5.98 -11.87 -7.85
C SER A 86 -6.30 -12.06 -6.38
N VAL A 87 -5.92 -13.21 -5.82
CA VAL A 87 -6.09 -13.52 -4.39
C VAL A 87 -4.72 -13.56 -3.71
N VAL A 88 -4.61 -13.04 -2.50
CA VAL A 88 -3.47 -13.26 -1.61
C VAL A 88 -4.00 -13.52 -0.20
N THR A 89 -3.36 -14.45 0.50
CA THR A 89 -3.64 -14.71 1.91
C THR A 89 -2.41 -14.38 2.71
N GLY A 90 -2.61 -13.73 3.85
CA GLY A 90 -1.57 -13.39 4.80
C GLY A 90 -2.04 -13.57 6.23
N THR A 91 -1.14 -13.34 7.16
CA THR A 91 -1.40 -13.33 8.60
C THR A 91 -1.04 -11.97 9.17
N ALA A 92 -1.89 -11.48 10.06
CA ALA A 92 -1.66 -10.28 10.85
C ALA A 92 -1.54 -10.70 12.33
N ARG A 93 -0.50 -10.19 13.00
CA ARG A 93 -0.29 -10.36 14.43
C ARG A 93 -0.07 -9.02 15.09
N GLN A 94 -0.46 -8.88 16.34
CA GLN A 94 -0.17 -7.68 17.12
C GLN A 94 1.31 -7.66 17.50
N LEU A 95 2.00 -6.55 17.22
CA LEU A 95 3.42 -6.37 17.56
C LEU A 95 3.58 -5.74 18.95
N GLU A 96 2.74 -4.75 19.27
CA GLU A 96 2.81 -4.01 20.52
C GLU A 96 1.39 -3.77 21.05
N ALA A 97 0.96 -4.51 22.07
CA ALA A 97 -0.28 -4.23 22.78
C ALA A 97 -0.08 -3.06 23.76
N PRO A 98 -1.09 -2.19 23.98
CA PRO A 98 -2.45 -2.21 23.42
C PRO A 98 -2.58 -1.50 22.05
N ASN A 99 -1.49 -1.03 21.46
CA ASN A 99 -1.50 -0.19 20.26
C ASN A 99 -1.85 -1.01 19.01
N GLY A 100 -2.47 -0.40 17.98
CA GLY A 100 -2.76 -1.08 16.71
C GLY A 100 -1.57 -1.14 15.77
N LYS A 101 -0.40 -1.48 16.30
CA LYS A 101 0.76 -1.81 15.48
C LYS A 101 0.71 -3.28 15.16
N LEU A 102 0.51 -3.59 13.88
CA LEU A 102 0.38 -4.94 13.37
C LEU A 102 1.58 -5.28 12.51
N GLY A 103 2.00 -6.54 12.62
CA GLY A 103 2.95 -7.19 11.75
C GLY A 103 2.17 -8.04 10.78
N VAL A 104 2.25 -7.71 9.50
CA VAL A 104 1.53 -8.41 8.44
C VAL A 104 2.52 -9.17 7.57
N THR A 105 2.23 -10.43 7.32
CA THR A 105 3.05 -11.30 6.46
C THR A 105 2.20 -11.92 5.35
N PHE A 106 2.61 -11.69 4.10
CA PHE A 106 2.02 -12.35 2.92
C PHE A 106 3.00 -13.38 2.35
N ALA A 107 2.98 -14.59 2.88
CA ALA A 107 3.94 -15.64 2.54
C ALA A 107 3.97 -16.01 1.04
N SER A 108 2.89 -15.77 0.32
CA SER A 108 2.79 -16.05 -1.12
C SER A 108 3.34 -14.93 -2.02
N ILE A 109 3.80 -13.81 -1.46
CA ILE A 109 4.44 -12.73 -2.22
C ILE A 109 5.96 -12.85 -2.04
N PRO A 110 6.71 -13.20 -3.10
CA PRO A 110 8.17 -13.27 -3.04
C PRO A 110 8.76 -11.93 -2.59
N PHE A 111 9.74 -11.99 -1.67
CA PHE A 111 10.45 -10.82 -1.12
C PHE A 111 9.57 -9.82 -0.35
N ALA A 112 8.32 -10.15 -0.04
CA ALA A 112 7.55 -9.36 0.91
C ALA A 112 8.21 -9.43 2.29
N PRO A 113 8.28 -8.30 3.02
CA PRO A 113 8.82 -8.30 4.36
C PRO A 113 7.94 -9.15 5.29
N VAL A 114 8.60 -9.91 6.17
CA VAL A 114 7.94 -10.51 7.34
C VAL A 114 7.58 -9.38 8.29
N ASP A 115 6.35 -9.39 8.81
CA ASP A 115 5.82 -8.37 9.72
C ASP A 115 5.95 -6.94 9.18
N ALA A 116 5.46 -6.73 7.96
CA ALA A 116 5.28 -5.39 7.42
C ALA A 116 4.52 -4.53 8.45
N PRO A 117 4.98 -3.28 8.73
CA PRO A 117 4.38 -2.45 9.78
C PRO A 117 3.07 -1.87 9.28
N TYR A 118 1.96 -2.36 9.80
CA TYR A 118 0.62 -1.86 9.50
C TYR A 118 0.08 -1.16 10.74
N TRP A 119 -0.04 0.16 10.68
CA TRP A 119 -0.46 0.98 11.81
C TRP A 119 -1.86 1.51 11.54
N VAL A 120 -2.79 1.23 12.44
CA VAL A 120 -4.16 1.73 12.36
C VAL A 120 -4.18 3.13 12.94
N LEU A 121 -4.47 4.15 12.13
CA LEU A 121 -4.44 5.55 12.58
C LEU A 121 -5.80 6.02 13.11
N GLY A 122 -6.88 5.42 12.64
CA GLY A 122 -8.24 5.71 13.07
C GLY A 122 -9.20 4.64 12.56
N THR A 123 -10.17 4.22 13.37
CA THR A 123 -11.24 3.31 12.97
C THR A 123 -12.41 3.47 13.92
N ASP A 124 -13.62 3.28 13.41
CA ASP A 124 -14.84 3.13 14.22
C ASP A 124 -15.23 1.65 14.39
N TYR A 125 -14.40 0.72 13.90
CA TYR A 125 -14.60 -0.73 13.84
C TYR A 125 -15.75 -1.22 12.94
N THR A 126 -16.76 -0.38 12.71
CA THR A 126 -18.02 -0.77 12.08
C THR A 126 -18.19 -0.26 10.65
N SER A 127 -17.51 0.81 10.25
CA SER A 127 -17.71 1.41 8.92
C SER A 127 -16.41 1.71 8.19
N TYR A 128 -15.37 2.18 8.87
CA TYR A 128 -14.11 2.56 8.25
C TYR A 128 -12.88 2.25 9.10
N SER A 129 -11.73 2.28 8.43
CA SER A 129 -10.45 2.37 9.09
C SER A 129 -9.41 3.00 8.17
N VAL A 130 -8.45 3.66 8.79
CA VAL A 130 -7.32 4.31 8.17
C VAL A 130 -6.07 3.58 8.59
N VAL A 131 -5.33 3.09 7.61
CA VAL A 131 -4.13 2.30 7.80
C VAL A 131 -2.98 3.00 7.15
N TRP A 132 -1.84 2.95 7.79
CA TRP A 132 -0.61 3.45 7.22
C TRP A 132 0.52 2.49 7.47
N SER A 133 1.37 2.33 6.46
CA SER A 133 2.59 1.56 6.55
C SER A 133 3.75 2.44 6.12
N CYS A 134 4.81 2.45 6.92
CA CYS A 134 6.03 3.15 6.61
C CYS A 134 7.24 2.28 6.88
N THR A 135 8.18 2.26 5.93
CA THR A 135 9.44 1.52 6.06
C THR A 135 10.60 2.41 5.69
N ASN A 136 11.56 2.54 6.62
CA ASN A 136 12.83 3.22 6.35
C ASN A 136 13.67 2.43 5.33
N LYS A 137 14.38 3.15 4.46
CA LYS A 137 15.22 2.62 3.40
C LYS A 137 16.62 3.26 3.50
N LYS A 138 17.64 2.50 3.07
CA LYS A 138 19.05 2.94 3.02
C LYS A 138 19.51 3.61 4.33
N GLY A 139 19.38 2.92 5.47
CA GLY A 139 19.84 3.45 6.76
C GLY A 139 19.13 4.72 7.21
N ASN A 140 17.81 4.79 7.02
CA ASN A 140 16.94 5.92 7.41
C ASN A 140 17.08 7.21 6.59
N LEU A 141 17.76 7.15 5.43
CA LEU A 141 17.92 8.29 4.54
C LEU A 141 16.63 8.63 3.76
N PHE A 142 15.83 7.60 3.48
CA PHE A 142 14.53 7.72 2.82
C PHE A 142 13.53 6.80 3.50
N ASN A 143 12.24 7.04 3.29
CA ASN A 143 11.17 6.14 3.68
C ASN A 143 10.24 5.86 2.50
N SER A 144 9.59 4.70 2.55
CA SER A 144 8.48 4.34 1.67
C SER A 144 7.20 4.26 2.49
N GLN A 145 6.15 4.93 2.03
CA GLN A 145 4.86 5.05 2.72
C GLN A 145 3.72 4.54 1.86
N ILE A 146 2.73 3.93 2.49
CA ILE A 146 1.46 3.55 1.87
C ILE A 146 0.35 3.83 2.88
N ALA A 147 -0.73 4.44 2.42
CA ALA A 147 -1.94 4.63 3.22
C ALA A 147 -3.13 3.92 2.56
N TRP A 148 -4.03 3.41 3.38
CA TRP A 148 -5.30 2.85 2.95
C TRP A 148 -6.44 3.41 3.77
N ILE A 149 -7.51 3.82 3.09
CA ILE A 149 -8.83 4.02 3.69
C ILE A 149 -9.65 2.80 3.29
N LEU A 150 -10.00 1.97 4.27
CA LEU A 150 -10.81 0.78 4.07
C LEU A 150 -12.20 1.02 4.62
N THR A 151 -13.22 0.58 3.88
CA THR A 151 -14.62 0.73 4.27
C THR A 151 -15.34 -0.61 4.25
N ARG A 152 -16.29 -0.80 5.17
CA ARG A 152 -17.16 -1.99 5.18
C ARG A 152 -18.18 -1.94 4.04
N ALA A 153 -18.69 -0.74 3.72
CA ALA A 153 -19.56 -0.52 2.59
C ALA A 153 -18.75 -0.43 1.29
N GLN A 154 -19.26 -1.04 0.21
CA GLN A 154 -18.69 -0.95 -1.13
C GLN A 154 -18.72 0.49 -1.66
N PHE A 155 -19.78 1.24 -1.33
CA PHE A 155 -19.95 2.65 -1.62
C PHE A 155 -20.29 3.39 -0.30
N PRO A 156 -19.28 3.82 0.47
CA PRO A 156 -19.49 4.51 1.74
C PRO A 156 -20.10 5.90 1.53
N SER A 157 -20.74 6.46 2.57
CA SER A 157 -21.21 7.84 2.54
C SER A 157 -20.04 8.83 2.58
N GLN A 158 -20.27 10.05 2.08
CA GLN A 158 -19.24 11.09 2.06
C GLN A 158 -18.72 11.42 3.47
N ASN A 159 -19.59 11.42 4.48
CA ASN A 159 -19.21 11.67 5.87
C ASN A 159 -18.16 10.65 6.39
N ILE A 160 -18.30 9.38 6.02
CA ILE A 160 -17.32 8.34 6.38
C ILE A 160 -15.97 8.59 5.70
N ILE A 161 -16.00 8.98 4.43
CA ILE A 161 -14.78 9.34 3.68
C ILE A 161 -14.11 10.57 4.30
N ASP A 162 -14.87 11.63 4.59
CA ASP A 162 -14.35 12.87 5.19
C ASP A 162 -13.72 12.59 6.57
N THR A 163 -14.36 11.74 7.37
CA THR A 163 -13.82 11.31 8.67
C THR A 163 -12.49 10.58 8.51
N ALA A 164 -12.40 9.64 7.57
CA ALA A 164 -11.17 8.91 7.28
C ALA A 164 -10.04 9.82 6.75
N LEU A 165 -10.37 10.77 5.88
CA LEU A 165 -9.41 11.76 5.37
C LEU A 165 -8.91 12.68 6.50
N ALA A 166 -9.79 13.09 7.41
CA ALA A 166 -9.41 13.90 8.57
C ALA A 166 -8.39 13.19 9.47
N VAL A 167 -8.48 11.86 9.64
CA VAL A 167 -7.48 11.06 10.37
C VAL A 167 -6.10 11.13 9.70
N LEU A 168 -6.03 11.05 8.36
CA LEU A 168 -4.77 11.19 7.63
C LEU A 168 -4.19 12.60 7.80
N ALA A 169 -5.03 13.64 7.68
CA ALA A 169 -4.61 15.03 7.86
C ALA A 169 -4.07 15.28 9.28
N ALA A 170 -4.75 14.77 10.31
CA ALA A 170 -4.33 14.90 11.71
C ALA A 170 -2.97 14.23 12.00
N ASN A 171 -2.57 13.25 11.19
CA ASN A 171 -1.27 12.58 11.29
C ASN A 171 -0.24 13.12 10.27
N GLY A 172 -0.52 14.24 9.59
CA GLY A 172 0.40 14.85 8.63
C GLY A 172 0.65 14.03 7.36
N ILE A 173 -0.22 13.07 7.05
CA ILE A 173 -0.10 12.21 5.87
C ILE A 173 -0.80 12.89 4.69
N SER A 174 -0.04 13.10 3.61
CA SER A 174 -0.57 13.71 2.39
C SER A 174 -1.64 12.83 1.75
N GLN A 175 -2.77 13.46 1.41
CA GLN A 175 -3.90 12.80 0.74
C GLN A 175 -3.79 12.85 -0.78
N ASN A 176 -2.91 13.70 -1.33
CA ASN A 176 -2.75 13.88 -2.78
C ASN A 176 -2.46 12.58 -3.54
N PRO A 177 -1.69 11.61 -3.00
CA PRO A 177 -1.41 10.35 -3.69
C PRO A 177 -2.55 9.33 -3.60
N LEU A 178 -3.62 9.61 -2.84
CA LEU A 178 -4.73 8.67 -2.71
C LEU A 178 -5.47 8.55 -4.05
N SER A 179 -5.78 7.30 -4.39
CA SER A 179 -6.58 6.97 -5.56
C SER A 179 -7.79 6.16 -5.14
N ILE A 180 -8.95 6.50 -5.70
CA ILE A 180 -10.20 5.78 -5.43
C ILE A 180 -10.14 4.44 -6.14
N THR A 181 -10.33 3.36 -5.39
CA THR A 181 -10.48 2.02 -5.97
C THR A 181 -11.79 1.91 -6.71
N ASN A 182 -11.77 1.42 -7.96
CA ASN A 182 -13.00 1.16 -8.70
C ASN A 182 -13.72 -0.08 -8.13
N GLN A 183 -14.85 0.15 -7.48
CA GLN A 183 -15.72 -0.89 -6.93
C GLN A 183 -16.98 -1.14 -7.80
N LYS A 184 -17.03 -0.63 -9.03
CA LYS A 184 -18.16 -0.82 -9.96
C LYS A 184 -17.88 -1.99 -10.93
N ASN A 185 -18.95 -2.69 -11.33
CA ASN A 185 -18.89 -3.81 -12.27
C ASN A 185 -17.91 -4.90 -11.82
N CYS A 186 -18.04 -5.28 -10.55
CA CYS A 186 -17.54 -6.51 -9.99
C CYS A 186 -18.60 -7.60 -10.31
#